data_AF-A0AA92U6B1-F1
#
_entry.id   AF-A0AA92U6B1-F1
#
_cell.length_a   1.000
_cell.length_b   1.000
_cell.length_c   1.000
_cell.angle_alpha   90.00
_cell.angle_beta   90.00
_cell.angle_gamma   90.00
#
_symmetry.space_group_name_H-M   'P 1'
#
loop_
_entity.id
_entity.type
_entity.pdbx_description
1 polymer ?
#
loop_
_entity_poly.entity_id
_entity_poly.type
_entity_poly.pdbx_seq_one_letter_code
_entity_poly.pdbx_strand_id
1 'polypeptide(L)'
;MAINLDKKEKKNSCLIPFLVVLVIIAALVAGIGLLWGVTGYIWFLRILGGIFAFVAFCGLSSASGVGCLITIICGIFAALCFWGGNTIEKNYAESMPSVSTSSSYGSDVSSQTPTYENEVSSQVEEDSPYIDNRLQTGDSPYKNIRLSGNESTIEVKTSAGDENDVVVIIKHNGKIVRNAYIQGGDSYQFSVPNGTYQVFFYGGKGWNPDKKMAGGYTGGFITNESFSKDNAVTLDYQGLNYDLIPQRNGNFNTELSSETEMF
;
A
#
# COMPACT_ATOMS: atom_id res chain seq x y z
N MET A 1 -3.72 26.77 68.25
CA MET A 1 -4.21 25.68 67.38
C MET A 1 -4.53 26.28 66.03
N ALA A 2 -3.58 26.29 65.10
CA ALA A 2 -3.80 26.80 63.74
C ALA A 2 -2.98 25.90 62.79
N ILE A 3 -3.65 24.89 62.25
CA ILE A 3 -3.03 23.86 61.40
C ILE A 3 -3.67 23.96 60.01
N ASN A 4 -2.82 24.25 59.02
CA ASN A 4 -2.92 23.86 57.60
C ASN A 4 -4.32 23.87 56.94
N LEU A 5 -4.73 25.02 56.39
CA LEU A 5 -5.75 25.05 55.32
C LEU A 5 -5.20 25.55 53.97
N ASP A 6 -4.11 26.31 53.96
CA ASP A 6 -3.59 26.95 52.74
C ASP A 6 -2.84 26.00 51.77
N LYS A 7 -2.47 24.80 52.22
CA LYS A 7 -1.65 23.87 51.42
C LYS A 7 -2.45 22.99 50.44
N LYS A 8 -3.79 22.92 50.57
CA LYS A 8 -4.62 21.97 49.79
C LYS A 8 -5.19 22.57 48.49
N GLU A 9 -5.38 23.88 48.41
CA GLU A 9 -6.02 24.53 47.26
C GLU A 9 -5.07 24.79 46.08
N LYS A 10 -3.78 25.03 46.35
CA LYS A 10 -2.77 25.29 45.30
C LYS A 10 -2.43 24.08 44.42
N LYS A 11 -2.77 22.86 44.85
CA LYS A 11 -2.40 21.64 44.13
C LYS A 11 -3.33 21.31 42.95
N ASN A 12 -4.57 21.82 42.97
CA ASN A 12 -5.60 21.44 41.99
C ASN A 12 -5.71 22.41 40.82
N SER A 13 -5.28 23.68 40.99
CA SER A 13 -5.39 24.69 39.93
C SER A 13 -4.41 24.48 38.76
N CYS A 14 -3.32 23.73 38.95
CA CYS A 14 -2.35 23.40 37.90
C CYS A 14 -2.68 22.07 37.19
N LEU A 15 -3.47 21.21 37.83
CA LEU A 15 -3.69 19.82 37.40
C LEU A 15 -4.81 19.71 36.34
N ILE A 16 -5.84 20.55 36.45
CA ILE A 16 -6.94 20.63 35.49
C ILE A 16 -6.49 21.10 34.09
N PRO A 17 -5.74 22.21 33.93
CA PRO A 17 -5.28 22.61 32.59
C PRO A 17 -4.31 21.59 31.97
N PHE A 18 -3.53 20.89 32.78
CA PHE A 18 -2.64 19.83 32.32
C PHE A 18 -3.41 18.61 31.75
N LEU A 19 -4.49 18.20 32.41
CA LEU A 19 -5.36 17.11 31.92
C LEU A 19 -6.07 17.47 30.62
N VAL A 20 -6.53 18.71 30.47
CA VAL A 20 -7.17 19.18 29.23
C VAL A 20 -6.19 19.15 28.06
N VAL A 21 -4.95 19.59 28.28
CA VAL A 21 -3.89 19.53 27.26
C VAL A 21 -3.58 18.08 26.86
N LEU A 22 -3.48 17.16 27.81
CA LEU A 22 -3.25 15.74 27.51
C LEU A 22 -4.38 15.11 26.68
N VAL A 23 -5.63 15.46 26.94
CA VAL A 23 -6.78 14.96 26.17
C VAL A 23 -6.76 15.50 24.73
N ILE A 24 -6.40 16.78 24.54
CA ILE A 24 -6.28 17.38 23.20
C ILE A 24 -5.15 16.70 22.41
N ILE A 25 -4.00 16.46 23.05
CA ILE A 25 -2.89 15.75 22.42
C ILE A 25 -3.32 14.34 22.04
N ALA A 26 -3.97 13.60 22.93
CA ALA A 26 -4.47 12.25 22.67
C ALA A 26 -5.48 12.20 21.49
N ALA A 27 -6.37 13.19 21.39
CA ALA A 27 -7.32 13.30 20.29
C ALA A 27 -6.63 13.58 18.94
N LEU A 28 -5.58 14.42 18.93
CA LEU A 28 -4.77 14.67 17.73
C LEU A 28 -3.99 13.42 17.31
N VAL A 29 -3.43 12.67 18.27
CA VAL A 29 -2.74 11.39 17.99
C VAL A 29 -3.70 10.40 17.33
N ALA A 30 -4.92 10.27 17.88
CA ALA A 30 -5.94 9.38 17.35
C ALA A 30 -6.42 9.80 15.96
N GLY A 31 -6.60 11.11 15.71
CA GLY A 31 -6.99 11.64 14.41
C GLY A 31 -5.94 11.40 13.32
N ILE A 32 -4.64 11.52 13.65
CA ILE A 32 -3.54 11.28 12.71
C ILE A 32 -3.45 9.79 12.34
N GLY A 33 -3.64 8.89 13.30
CA GLY A 33 -3.64 7.43 13.05
C GLY A 33 -4.76 6.98 12.11
N LEU A 34 -5.92 7.66 12.14
CA LEU A 34 -7.04 7.36 11.24
C LEU A 34 -6.82 7.84 9.81
N LEU A 35 -5.99 8.89 9.60
CA LEU A 35 -5.76 9.48 8.29
C LEU A 35 -4.57 8.85 7.53
N TRP A 36 -3.53 8.42 8.24
CA TRP A 36 -2.25 7.99 7.64
C TRP A 36 -1.89 6.53 7.90
N GLY A 37 -2.80 5.77 8.51
CA GLY A 37 -2.59 4.36 8.83
C GLY A 37 -1.41 4.11 9.79
N VAL A 38 -0.96 2.86 9.85
CA VAL A 38 0.11 2.41 10.77
C VAL A 38 1.44 3.13 10.50
N THR A 39 1.77 3.37 9.23
CA THR A 39 2.97 4.10 8.83
C THR A 39 2.98 5.53 9.36
N GLY A 40 1.85 6.25 9.28
CA GLY A 40 1.74 7.59 9.84
C GLY A 40 1.85 7.62 11.37
N TYR A 41 1.34 6.59 12.04
CA TYR A 41 1.44 6.45 13.48
C TYR A 41 2.90 6.29 13.95
N ILE A 42 3.72 5.53 13.21
CA ILE A 42 5.17 5.35 13.50
C ILE A 42 5.91 6.69 13.39
N TRP A 43 5.68 7.45 12.32
CA TRP A 43 6.29 8.77 12.15
C TRP A 43 5.87 9.75 13.24
N PHE A 44 4.59 9.73 13.62
CA PHE A 44 4.08 10.56 14.69
C PHE A 44 4.75 10.25 16.04
N LEU A 45 4.93 8.97 16.39
CA LEU A 45 5.63 8.57 17.62
C LEU A 45 7.09 9.04 17.65
N ARG A 46 7.79 9.01 16.51
CA ARG A 46 9.17 9.51 16.40
C ARG A 46 9.25 11.02 16.59
N ILE A 47 8.35 11.78 15.99
CA ILE A 47 8.27 13.24 16.16
C ILE A 47 7.97 13.59 17.63
N LEU A 48 6.99 12.91 18.22
CA LEU A 48 6.61 13.13 19.61
C LEU A 48 7.75 12.78 20.58
N GLY A 49 8.47 11.69 20.34
CA GLY A 49 9.67 11.32 21.09
C GLY A 49 10.77 12.38 21.01
N GLY A 50 10.99 12.95 19.82
CA GLY A 50 11.94 14.06 19.62
C GLY A 50 11.57 15.32 20.41
N ILE A 51 10.28 15.67 20.45
CA ILE A 51 9.78 16.81 21.24
C ILE A 51 10.05 16.58 22.74
N PHE A 52 9.74 15.39 23.27
CA PHE A 52 9.99 15.09 24.68
C PHE A 52 11.49 15.05 25.02
N ALA A 53 12.34 14.57 24.11
CA ALA A 53 13.79 14.61 24.28
C ALA A 53 14.32 16.05 24.31
N PHE A 54 13.79 16.93 23.46
CA PHE A 54 14.14 18.35 23.47
C PHE A 54 13.72 19.04 24.77
N VAL A 55 12.51 18.77 25.26
CA VAL A 55 12.03 19.30 26.55
C VAL A 55 12.88 18.78 27.71
N ALA A 56 13.28 17.51 27.69
CA ALA A 56 14.20 16.95 28.68
C ALA A 56 15.57 17.62 28.61
N PHE A 57 16.09 17.90 27.42
CA PHE A 57 17.36 18.61 27.24
C PHE A 57 17.30 20.05 27.79
N CYS A 58 16.22 20.79 27.53
CA CYS A 58 16.01 22.12 28.11
C CYS A 58 15.88 22.08 29.64
N GLY A 59 15.31 21.01 30.20
CA GLY A 59 15.22 20.83 31.64
C GLY A 59 16.57 20.58 32.33
N LEU A 60 17.58 20.04 31.62
CA LEU A 60 18.95 19.85 32.16
C LEU A 60 19.63 21.19 32.46
N SER A 61 19.26 22.26 31.76
CA SER A 61 19.79 23.61 31.99
C SER A 61 19.17 24.33 33.18
N SER A 62 18.14 23.74 33.82
CA SER A 62 17.45 24.33 34.97
C SER A 62 18.05 23.83 36.29
N ALA A 63 18.66 24.73 37.07
CA ALA A 63 19.19 24.44 38.41
C ALA A 63 18.10 24.28 39.50
N SER A 64 16.84 24.08 39.11
CA SER A 64 15.70 23.93 40.02
C SER A 64 15.31 22.45 40.15
N GLY A 65 14.94 22.00 41.36
CA GLY A 65 14.51 20.59 41.59
C GLY A 65 13.30 20.17 40.76
N VAL A 66 12.50 21.13 40.27
CA VAL A 66 11.39 20.90 39.35
C VAL A 66 11.90 20.61 37.93
N GLY A 67 12.99 21.25 37.51
CA GLY A 67 13.68 20.97 36.26
C GLY A 67 14.12 19.50 36.19
N CYS A 68 14.83 19.02 37.21
CA CYS A 68 15.30 17.63 37.27
C CYS A 68 14.15 16.59 37.25
N LEU A 69 12.99 16.91 37.82
CA LEU A 69 11.85 16.00 37.76
C LEU A 69 11.26 15.93 36.34
N ILE A 70 11.17 17.08 35.66
CA ILE A 70 10.67 17.17 34.28
C ILE A 70 11.62 16.45 33.32
N THR A 71 12.94 16.54 33.51
CA THR A 71 13.91 15.82 32.67
C THR A 71 13.74 14.31 32.77
N ILE A 72 13.55 13.78 33.98
CA ILE A 72 13.38 12.34 34.20
C ILE A 72 12.07 11.86 33.55
N ILE A 73 10.96 12.58 33.78
CA ILE A 73 9.66 12.20 33.23
C ILE A 73 9.66 12.28 31.71
N CYS A 74 10.12 13.39 31.13
CA CYS A 74 10.18 13.56 29.68
C CYS A 74 11.19 12.60 29.02
N GLY A 75 12.28 12.26 29.70
CA GLY A 75 13.24 11.24 29.24
C GLY A 75 12.62 9.84 29.16
N ILE A 76 11.83 9.45 30.17
CA ILE A 76 11.10 8.17 30.17
C ILE A 76 10.07 8.14 29.03
N PHE A 77 9.30 9.21 28.86
CA PHE A 77 8.31 9.28 27.77
C PHE A 77 8.97 9.26 26.38
N ALA A 78 10.10 9.96 26.19
CA ALA A 78 10.86 9.89 24.95
C ALA A 78 11.32 8.45 24.67
N ALA A 79 11.88 7.77 25.66
CA ALA A 79 12.32 6.38 25.52
C ALA A 79 11.15 5.44 25.16
N LEU A 80 9.99 5.60 25.79
CA LEU A 80 8.79 4.81 25.47
C LEU A 80 8.27 5.08 24.06
N CYS A 81 8.30 6.33 23.59
CA CYS A 81 7.89 6.68 22.22
C CYS A 81 8.84 6.06 21.17
N PHE A 82 10.16 6.15 21.39
CA PHE A 82 11.13 5.55 20.47
C PHE A 82 11.10 4.02 20.50
N TRP A 83 10.99 3.41 21.69
CA TRP A 83 10.85 1.96 21.82
C TRP A 83 9.54 1.48 21.19
N GLY A 84 8.41 2.10 21.54
CA GLY A 84 7.09 1.75 21.02
C GLY A 84 7.03 1.87 19.49
N GLY A 85 7.56 2.96 18.92
CA GLY A 85 7.66 3.11 17.47
C GLY A 85 8.48 2.00 16.80
N ASN A 86 9.64 1.65 17.37
CA ASN A 86 10.51 0.60 16.84
C ASN A 86 9.91 -0.81 16.99
N THR A 87 9.18 -1.09 18.08
CA THR A 87 8.47 -2.36 18.28
C THR A 87 7.31 -2.51 17.29
N ILE A 88 6.53 -1.45 17.08
CA ILE A 88 5.43 -1.45 16.10
C ILE A 88 6.00 -1.59 14.68
N GLU A 89 7.08 -0.88 14.36
CA GLU A 89 7.76 -0.98 13.06
C GLU A 89 8.28 -2.40 12.79
N LYS A 90 8.86 -3.09 13.79
CA LYS A 90 9.30 -4.49 13.65
C LYS A 90 8.13 -5.46 13.48
N ASN A 91 7.09 -5.34 14.29
CA ASN A 91 5.92 -6.21 14.17
C ASN A 91 5.16 -5.96 12.85
N TYR A 92 5.16 -4.72 12.37
CA TYR A 92 4.59 -4.35 11.08
C TYR A 92 5.46 -4.85 9.91
N ALA A 93 6.79 -4.75 10.02
CA ALA A 93 7.75 -5.27 9.06
C ALA A 93 7.84 -6.81 9.06
N GLU A 94 7.53 -7.51 10.14
CA GLU A 94 7.35 -8.97 10.17
C GLU A 94 5.99 -9.39 9.58
N SER A 95 4.99 -8.52 9.62
CA SER A 95 3.70 -8.72 8.94
C SER A 95 3.68 -8.25 7.48
N MET A 96 4.78 -7.68 6.99
CA MET A 96 4.98 -7.26 5.60
C MET A 96 6.12 -8.08 4.97
N PRO A 97 5.98 -8.55 3.72
CA PRO A 97 7.11 -9.17 3.03
C PRO A 97 8.19 -8.12 2.78
N SER A 98 9.43 -8.43 3.16
CA SER A 98 10.56 -7.49 3.16
C SER A 98 11.16 -7.27 1.78
N VAL A 99 11.22 -6.03 1.29
CA VAL A 99 12.14 -5.65 0.19
C VAL A 99 12.83 -4.31 0.52
N SER A 100 14.14 -4.28 0.29
CA SER A 100 15.05 -3.20 0.66
C SER A 100 15.20 -2.19 -0.48
N THR A 101 15.02 -0.90 -0.21
CA THR A 101 15.20 0.20 -1.19
C THR A 101 16.58 0.83 -1.10
N SER A 102 17.23 1.05 -2.25
CA SER A 102 18.24 2.10 -2.41
C SER A 102 17.96 2.89 -3.70
N SER A 103 17.71 4.19 -3.54
CA SER A 103 17.33 5.15 -4.59
C SER A 103 18.52 5.71 -5.39
N SER A 104 18.32 6.00 -6.68
CA SER A 104 19.00 7.14 -7.34
C SER A 104 18.15 7.70 -8.49
N TYR A 105 18.13 9.03 -8.54
CA TYR A 105 17.33 9.93 -9.36
C TYR A 105 17.87 10.05 -10.81
N GLY A 106 16.99 10.18 -11.81
CA GLY A 106 17.35 10.50 -13.19
C GLY A 106 16.12 10.61 -14.11
N SER A 107 15.99 11.74 -14.79
CA SER A 107 14.83 12.21 -15.55
C SER A 107 14.83 11.78 -17.04
N ASP A 108 13.62 11.85 -17.63
CA ASP A 108 13.26 12.08 -19.05
C ASP A 108 12.80 10.91 -19.98
N VAL A 109 11.59 11.13 -20.54
CA VAL A 109 10.91 10.55 -21.73
C VAL A 109 10.39 9.09 -21.63
N SER A 110 9.05 8.98 -21.55
CA SER A 110 8.28 7.77 -21.29
C SER A 110 8.12 6.85 -22.52
N SER A 111 9.07 5.94 -22.69
CA SER A 111 8.79 4.58 -23.18
C SER A 111 8.93 3.67 -21.96
N GLN A 112 7.82 3.14 -21.44
CA GLN A 112 7.86 2.26 -20.27
C GLN A 112 7.85 0.81 -20.73
N THR A 113 8.89 0.08 -20.31
CA THR A 113 9.07 -1.35 -20.56
C THR A 113 8.80 -2.09 -19.25
N PRO A 114 7.55 -2.56 -19.01
CA PRO A 114 7.20 -3.20 -17.75
C PRO A 114 7.74 -4.63 -17.61
N THR A 115 7.95 -5.03 -16.37
CA THR A 115 8.52 -6.32 -15.96
C THR A 115 7.83 -6.77 -14.67
N TYR A 116 7.59 -8.08 -14.51
CA TYR A 116 6.91 -8.67 -13.35
C TYR A 116 7.81 -9.63 -12.56
N GLU A 117 7.68 -9.66 -11.23
CA GLU A 117 8.36 -10.60 -10.32
C GLU A 117 7.45 -11.77 -9.93
N ASN A 118 7.98 -12.99 -10.03
CA ASN A 118 7.35 -14.22 -9.57
C ASN A 118 7.47 -14.30 -8.03
N GLU A 119 6.41 -14.00 -7.29
CA GLU A 119 6.26 -14.59 -5.96
C GLU A 119 5.75 -16.02 -6.11
N VAL A 120 6.66 -16.98 -6.01
CA VAL A 120 6.33 -18.41 -6.03
C VAL A 120 5.59 -18.77 -4.74
N SER A 121 4.26 -18.61 -4.75
CA SER A 121 3.38 -19.35 -3.86
C SER A 121 3.46 -20.83 -4.25
N SER A 122 4.24 -21.58 -3.47
CA SER A 122 4.50 -22.99 -3.70
C SER A 122 3.36 -23.84 -3.15
N GLN A 123 2.26 -23.89 -3.91
CA GLN A 123 1.39 -25.08 -3.96
C GLN A 123 1.18 -25.42 -5.43
N VAL A 124 2.05 -26.29 -5.94
CA VAL A 124 1.90 -26.87 -7.27
C VAL A 124 0.72 -27.84 -7.19
N GLU A 125 -0.47 -27.40 -7.65
CA GLU A 125 -1.57 -28.31 -7.99
C GLU A 125 -1.24 -28.98 -9.34
N GLU A 126 -0.18 -29.81 -9.37
CA GLU A 126 0.31 -30.46 -10.60
C GLU A 126 -0.73 -31.42 -11.22
N ASP A 127 -1.77 -31.79 -10.46
CA ASP A 127 -2.87 -32.68 -10.87
C ASP A 127 -4.19 -31.94 -11.19
N SER A 128 -4.20 -30.62 -11.30
CA SER A 128 -5.44 -29.88 -11.62
C SER A 128 -5.89 -30.14 -13.07
N PRO A 129 -7.18 -30.47 -13.33
CA PRO A 129 -7.68 -30.69 -14.69
C PRO A 129 -7.65 -29.43 -15.57
N TYR A 130 -7.32 -28.27 -14.98
CA TYR A 130 -7.26 -26.98 -15.64
C TYR A 130 -5.83 -26.49 -15.87
N ILE A 131 -4.80 -27.32 -15.62
CA ILE A 131 -3.38 -26.91 -15.75
C ILE A 131 -3.03 -26.43 -17.17
N ASP A 132 -3.63 -27.04 -18.18
CA ASP A 132 -3.48 -26.67 -19.60
C ASP A 132 -4.64 -25.81 -20.12
N ASN A 133 -5.62 -25.47 -19.26
CA ASN A 133 -6.77 -24.68 -19.67
C ASN A 133 -6.38 -23.21 -19.85
N ARG A 134 -6.93 -22.57 -20.88
CA ARG A 134 -6.66 -21.17 -21.22
C ARG A 134 -7.84 -20.56 -21.97
N LEU A 135 -8.06 -19.27 -21.79
CA LEU A 135 -9.04 -18.51 -22.59
C LEU A 135 -8.39 -17.98 -23.87
N GLN A 136 -9.20 -17.53 -24.82
CA GLN A 136 -8.69 -16.85 -26.02
C GLN A 136 -8.31 -15.40 -25.69
N THR A 137 -7.30 -14.89 -26.39
CA THR A 137 -6.94 -13.47 -26.28
C THR A 137 -8.14 -12.59 -26.63
N GLY A 138 -8.50 -11.69 -25.72
CA GLY A 138 -9.67 -10.83 -25.82
C GLY A 138 -10.92 -11.32 -25.08
N ASP A 139 -10.95 -12.56 -24.58
CA ASP A 139 -12.05 -13.03 -23.74
C ASP A 139 -12.11 -12.21 -22.44
N SER A 140 -13.30 -11.80 -22.01
CA SER A 140 -13.50 -11.08 -20.74
C SER A 140 -13.95 -12.04 -19.63
N PRO A 141 -13.03 -12.59 -18.81
CA PRO A 141 -13.39 -13.51 -17.74
C PRO A 141 -14.29 -12.90 -16.65
N TYR A 142 -14.21 -11.59 -16.43
CA TYR A 142 -14.96 -10.90 -15.38
C TYR A 142 -16.06 -10.00 -15.92
N LYS A 143 -17.09 -9.78 -15.09
CA LYS A 143 -18.22 -8.93 -15.46
C LYS A 143 -17.83 -7.45 -15.45
N ASN A 144 -18.00 -6.79 -16.58
CA ASN A 144 -17.82 -5.35 -16.70
C ASN A 144 -19.08 -4.58 -16.27
N ILE A 145 -18.90 -3.46 -15.57
CA ILE A 145 -19.95 -2.45 -15.49
C ILE A 145 -20.06 -1.70 -16.82
N ARG A 146 -21.27 -1.19 -17.13
CA ARG A 146 -21.48 -0.42 -18.35
C ARG A 146 -20.74 0.92 -18.27
N LEU A 147 -19.84 1.14 -19.22
CA LEU A 147 -19.17 2.41 -19.45
C LEU A 147 -19.10 2.63 -20.96
N SER A 148 -19.79 3.67 -21.44
CA SER A 148 -19.93 4.01 -22.86
C SER A 148 -18.83 4.94 -23.34
N GLY A 149 -18.45 4.83 -24.61
CA GLY A 149 -17.39 5.61 -25.25
C GLY A 149 -16.15 4.79 -25.56
N ASN A 150 -15.31 5.34 -26.43
CA ASN A 150 -14.16 4.69 -27.08
C ASN A 150 -13.11 5.70 -27.58
N GLU A 151 -13.05 6.88 -26.97
CA GLU A 151 -12.23 8.02 -27.36
C GLU A 151 -10.72 7.80 -27.10
N SER A 152 -10.38 6.94 -26.14
CA SER A 152 -9.01 6.62 -25.72
C SER A 152 -8.73 5.12 -25.81
N THR A 153 -7.45 4.74 -25.84
CA THR A 153 -7.03 3.33 -25.95
C THR A 153 -6.02 2.93 -24.89
N ILE A 154 -6.05 1.65 -24.51
CA ILE A 154 -5.01 1.01 -23.69
C ILE A 154 -4.61 -0.26 -24.41
N GLU A 155 -3.37 -0.36 -24.88
CA GLU A 155 -2.80 -1.55 -25.52
C GLU A 155 -1.87 -2.27 -24.55
N VAL A 156 -2.02 -3.59 -24.45
CA VAL A 156 -1.13 -4.45 -23.66
C VAL A 156 -0.54 -5.50 -24.57
N LYS A 157 0.78 -5.66 -24.53
CA LYS A 157 1.55 -6.67 -25.24
C LYS A 157 2.26 -7.54 -24.23
N THR A 158 2.21 -8.84 -24.42
CA THR A 158 3.03 -9.80 -23.67
C THR A 158 4.22 -10.20 -24.53
N SER A 159 5.35 -10.52 -23.90
CA SER A 159 6.56 -10.84 -24.66
C SER A 159 6.48 -12.20 -25.34
N ALA A 160 7.08 -12.28 -26.53
CA ALA A 160 7.23 -13.55 -27.23
C ALA A 160 8.02 -14.55 -26.38
N GLY A 161 7.48 -15.76 -26.22
CA GLY A 161 8.08 -16.82 -25.39
C GLY A 161 7.74 -16.74 -23.90
N ASP A 162 6.86 -15.83 -23.49
CA ASP A 162 6.26 -15.89 -22.16
C ASP A 162 5.36 -17.13 -22.06
N GLU A 163 5.55 -17.92 -21.02
CA GLU A 163 4.72 -19.10 -20.73
C GLU A 163 3.51 -18.77 -19.87
N ASN A 164 3.49 -17.57 -19.28
CA ASN A 164 2.36 -17.10 -18.48
C ASN A 164 1.41 -16.28 -19.34
N ASP A 165 0.13 -16.48 -19.09
CA ASP A 165 -0.94 -15.66 -19.62
C ASP A 165 -1.24 -14.53 -18.63
N VAL A 166 -1.93 -13.48 -19.08
CA VAL A 166 -2.27 -12.32 -18.26
C VAL A 166 -3.74 -11.95 -18.43
N VAL A 167 -4.44 -11.73 -17.33
CA VAL A 167 -5.72 -11.01 -17.32
C VAL A 167 -5.46 -9.56 -16.97
N VAL A 168 -5.78 -8.66 -17.90
CA VAL A 168 -5.73 -7.22 -17.68
C VAL A 168 -7.09 -6.75 -17.19
N ILE A 169 -7.12 -6.00 -16.09
CA ILE A 169 -8.34 -5.46 -15.49
C ILE A 169 -8.22 -3.94 -15.42
N ILE A 170 -9.17 -3.24 -16.02
CA ILE A 170 -9.23 -1.78 -16.02
C ILE A 170 -10.38 -1.35 -15.11
N LYS A 171 -10.04 -0.62 -14.04
CA LYS A 171 -10.99 -0.03 -13.10
C LYS A 171 -11.18 1.47 -13.35
N HIS A 172 -12.42 1.92 -13.24
CA HIS A 172 -12.80 3.34 -13.18
C HIS A 172 -13.69 3.54 -11.95
N ASN A 173 -13.38 4.52 -11.11
CA ASN A 173 -14.05 4.73 -9.82
C ASN A 173 -14.17 3.45 -8.98
N GLY A 174 -13.09 2.65 -8.95
CA GLY A 174 -13.01 1.39 -8.20
C GLY A 174 -13.83 0.23 -8.78
N LYS A 175 -14.40 0.36 -9.99
CA LYS A 175 -15.23 -0.69 -10.62
C LYS A 175 -14.61 -1.18 -11.92
N ILE A 176 -14.67 -2.49 -12.17
CA ILE A 176 -14.16 -3.10 -13.40
C ILE A 176 -15.02 -2.65 -14.59
N VAL A 177 -14.43 -1.89 -15.51
CA VAL A 177 -15.10 -1.37 -16.72
C VAL A 177 -14.70 -2.11 -17.99
N ARG A 178 -13.49 -2.66 -18.02
CA ARG A 178 -12.98 -3.54 -19.08
C ARG A 178 -12.08 -4.58 -18.44
N ASN A 179 -12.06 -5.77 -19.01
CA ASN A 179 -11.03 -6.77 -18.73
C ASN A 179 -10.88 -7.69 -19.95
N ALA A 180 -9.67 -8.21 -20.14
CA ALA A 180 -9.42 -9.23 -21.14
C ALA A 180 -8.32 -10.17 -20.68
N TYR A 181 -8.47 -11.44 -21.04
CA TYR A 181 -7.41 -12.43 -21.04
C TYR A 181 -6.51 -12.19 -22.25
N ILE A 182 -5.20 -12.31 -22.06
CA ILE A 182 -4.18 -12.16 -23.09
C ILE A 182 -3.21 -13.32 -22.93
N GLN A 183 -3.10 -14.14 -23.96
CA GLN A 183 -2.17 -15.26 -23.96
C GLN A 183 -0.72 -14.77 -24.01
N GLY A 184 0.21 -15.52 -23.42
CA GLY A 184 1.64 -15.23 -23.52
C GLY A 184 2.11 -15.13 -24.98
N GLY A 185 2.76 -14.03 -25.33
CA GLY A 185 3.18 -13.68 -26.70
C GLY A 185 2.15 -12.91 -27.54
N ASP A 186 0.92 -12.71 -27.04
CA ASP A 186 -0.12 -11.97 -27.73
C ASP A 186 -0.20 -10.49 -27.28
N SER A 187 -1.09 -9.76 -27.93
CA SER A 187 -1.45 -8.39 -27.56
C SER A 187 -2.96 -8.17 -27.64
N TYR A 188 -3.44 -7.20 -26.86
CA TYR A 188 -4.84 -6.77 -26.90
C TYR A 188 -4.98 -5.28 -26.66
N GLN A 189 -5.88 -4.64 -27.41
CA GLN A 189 -6.19 -3.22 -27.29
C GLN A 189 -7.61 -3.02 -26.76
N PHE A 190 -7.71 -2.32 -25.64
CA PHE A 190 -8.96 -1.84 -25.07
C PHE A 190 -9.31 -0.47 -25.64
N SER A 191 -10.60 -0.26 -25.94
CA SER A 191 -11.16 1.07 -26.12
C SER A 191 -11.95 1.50 -24.88
N VAL A 192 -11.65 2.70 -24.40
CA VAL A 192 -12.25 3.31 -23.19
C VAL A 192 -12.61 4.76 -23.47
N PRO A 193 -13.62 5.33 -22.79
CA PRO A 193 -13.84 6.77 -22.88
C PRO A 193 -12.73 7.56 -22.21
N ASN A 194 -12.75 8.88 -22.38
CA ASN A 194 -11.86 9.75 -21.62
C ASN A 194 -12.18 9.66 -20.12
N GLY A 195 -11.15 9.65 -19.29
CA GLY A 195 -11.30 9.50 -17.85
C GLY A 195 -10.05 8.99 -17.15
N THR A 196 -10.16 8.84 -15.83
CA THR A 196 -9.10 8.29 -14.99
C THR A 196 -9.30 6.80 -14.77
N TYR A 197 -8.25 6.02 -14.98
CA TYR A 197 -8.26 4.57 -14.92
C TYR A 197 -7.13 4.04 -14.06
N GLN A 198 -7.40 2.92 -13.40
CA GLN A 198 -6.41 2.12 -12.72
C GLN A 198 -6.31 0.78 -13.44
N VAL A 199 -5.10 0.43 -13.91
CA VAL A 199 -4.85 -0.83 -14.65
C VAL A 199 -4.18 -1.83 -13.73
N PHE A 200 -4.70 -3.05 -13.72
CA PHE A 200 -4.17 -4.19 -12.97
C PHE A 200 -3.81 -5.32 -13.93
N PHE A 201 -2.79 -6.09 -13.57
CA PHE A 201 -2.31 -7.25 -14.30
C PHE A 201 -2.33 -8.46 -13.36
N TYR A 202 -3.07 -9.48 -13.73
CA TYR A 202 -3.09 -10.77 -13.06
C TYR A 202 -2.39 -11.77 -13.98
N GLY A 203 -1.17 -12.17 -13.64
CA GLY A 203 -0.42 -13.15 -14.44
C GLY A 203 -0.52 -14.55 -13.86
N GLY A 204 -0.43 -15.56 -14.70
CA GLY A 204 -0.27 -16.95 -14.27
C GLY A 204 -0.48 -17.96 -15.37
N LYS A 205 -0.63 -19.24 -14.99
CA LYS A 205 -0.79 -20.37 -15.92
C LYS A 205 -1.86 -21.35 -15.40
N GLY A 206 -2.61 -21.90 -16.35
CA GLY A 206 -3.75 -22.80 -16.10
C GLY A 206 -4.96 -22.06 -15.54
N TRP A 207 -5.97 -21.82 -16.38
CA TRP A 207 -7.16 -21.07 -16.01
C TRP A 207 -8.26 -21.97 -15.43
N ASN A 208 -8.62 -21.78 -14.17
CA ASN A 208 -9.75 -22.46 -13.54
C ASN A 208 -10.95 -21.50 -13.41
N PRO A 209 -12.04 -21.68 -14.19
CA PRO A 209 -13.22 -20.80 -14.15
C PRO A 209 -13.98 -20.84 -12.81
N ASP A 210 -13.78 -21.90 -12.02
CA ASP A 210 -14.49 -22.12 -10.76
C ASP A 210 -13.67 -21.69 -9.53
N LYS A 211 -12.39 -21.33 -9.72
CA LYS A 211 -11.52 -20.85 -8.63
C LYS A 211 -12.15 -19.63 -7.97
N LYS A 212 -12.26 -19.66 -6.64
CA LYS A 212 -12.79 -18.54 -5.87
C LYS A 212 -11.72 -17.47 -5.73
N MET A 213 -12.10 -16.24 -6.06
CA MET A 213 -11.28 -15.06 -5.90
C MET A 213 -11.92 -14.12 -4.87
N ALA A 214 -11.15 -13.14 -4.39
CA ALA A 214 -11.61 -12.06 -3.53
C ALA A 214 -12.82 -11.34 -4.14
N GLY A 215 -13.62 -10.67 -3.30
CA GLY A 215 -14.81 -9.94 -3.77
C GLY A 215 -15.95 -10.82 -4.30
N GLY A 216 -15.85 -12.15 -4.20
CA GLY A 216 -16.84 -13.09 -4.70
C GLY A 216 -16.75 -13.38 -6.21
N TYR A 217 -15.64 -12.98 -6.84
CA TYR A 217 -15.37 -13.32 -8.23
C TYR A 217 -14.97 -14.80 -8.36
N THR A 218 -15.15 -15.34 -9.56
CA THR A 218 -14.72 -16.70 -9.90
C THR A 218 -13.93 -16.66 -11.21
N GLY A 219 -12.95 -17.56 -11.32
CA GLY A 219 -12.01 -17.58 -12.43
C GLY A 219 -10.65 -17.10 -11.98
N GLY A 220 -9.63 -17.95 -12.09
CA GLY A 220 -8.26 -17.55 -11.78
C GLY A 220 -7.22 -18.55 -12.25
N PHE A 221 -5.97 -18.12 -12.24
CA PHE A 221 -4.82 -18.95 -12.56
C PHE A 221 -4.52 -19.94 -11.44
N ILE A 222 -3.92 -21.07 -11.76
CA ILE A 222 -3.62 -22.12 -10.77
C ILE A 222 -2.16 -22.10 -10.36
N THR A 223 -1.28 -21.68 -11.27
CA THR A 223 0.17 -21.67 -11.05
C THR A 223 0.78 -20.34 -11.49
N ASN A 224 1.96 -20.02 -10.95
CA ASN A 224 2.71 -18.79 -11.24
C ASN A 224 1.89 -17.50 -11.09
N GLU A 225 1.00 -17.48 -10.11
CA GLU A 225 0.12 -16.33 -9.89
C GLU A 225 0.92 -15.09 -9.50
N SER A 226 0.59 -13.97 -10.14
CA SER A 226 1.19 -12.68 -9.85
C SER A 226 0.14 -11.58 -9.95
N PHE A 227 0.20 -10.61 -9.04
CA PHE A 227 -0.73 -9.49 -8.97
C PHE A 227 0.06 -8.17 -8.98
N SER A 228 -0.15 -7.35 -10.00
CA SER A 228 0.50 -6.05 -10.11
C SER A 228 -0.46 -4.99 -10.66
N LYS A 229 -0.10 -3.72 -10.49
CA LYS A 229 -0.86 -2.59 -11.02
C LYS A 229 0.07 -1.43 -11.39
N ASP A 230 -0.40 -0.57 -12.26
CA ASP A 230 0.24 0.73 -12.51
C ASP A 230 -0.30 1.79 -11.52
N ASN A 231 0.06 3.06 -11.68
CA ASN A 231 -0.64 4.18 -11.05
C ASN A 231 -1.91 4.54 -11.82
N ALA A 232 -2.81 5.27 -11.17
CA ALA A 232 -3.97 5.82 -11.85
C ALA A 232 -3.55 6.82 -12.94
N VAL A 233 -4.08 6.64 -14.14
CA VAL A 233 -3.75 7.44 -15.33
C VAL A 233 -5.00 8.10 -15.88
N THR A 234 -4.89 9.37 -16.26
CA THR A 234 -5.99 10.09 -16.93
C THR A 234 -5.75 10.10 -18.43
N LEU A 235 -6.72 9.62 -19.19
CA LEU A 235 -6.70 9.57 -20.65
C LEU A 235 -7.71 10.58 -21.22
N ASP A 236 -7.25 11.40 -22.16
CA ASP A 236 -8.08 12.34 -22.92
C ASP A 236 -7.65 12.31 -24.40
N TYR A 237 -8.39 11.55 -25.22
CA TYR A 237 -8.06 11.30 -26.64
C TYR A 237 -6.64 10.76 -26.87
N GLN A 238 -6.16 9.88 -26.00
CA GLN A 238 -4.79 9.37 -26.04
C GLN A 238 -4.74 7.85 -25.88
N GLY A 239 -3.61 7.27 -26.30
CA GLY A 239 -3.30 5.86 -26.15
C GLY A 239 -2.27 5.64 -25.04
N LEU A 240 -2.41 4.53 -24.32
CA LEU A 240 -1.46 4.04 -23.32
C LEU A 240 -1.00 2.64 -23.72
N ASN A 241 0.31 2.37 -23.67
CA ASN A 241 0.88 1.10 -24.07
C ASN A 241 1.63 0.46 -22.89
N TYR A 242 1.43 -0.84 -22.72
CA TYR A 242 2.16 -1.69 -21.77
C TYR A 242 2.83 -2.85 -22.51
N ASP A 243 4.16 -2.98 -22.38
CA ASP A 243 4.94 -4.10 -22.93
C ASP A 243 5.42 -5.03 -21.80
N LEU A 244 4.66 -6.06 -21.47
CA LEU A 244 4.94 -6.97 -20.37
C LEU A 244 6.11 -7.90 -20.72
N ILE A 245 7.28 -7.68 -20.10
CA ILE A 245 8.49 -8.48 -20.28
C ILE A 245 8.76 -9.38 -19.07
N PRO A 246 8.94 -10.70 -19.25
CA PRO A 246 9.45 -11.57 -18.20
C PRO A 246 10.88 -11.14 -17.80
N GLN A 247 11.16 -10.91 -16.53
CA GLN A 247 12.55 -10.84 -16.03
C GLN A 247 12.71 -11.69 -14.77
N ARG A 248 13.84 -12.40 -14.69
CA ARG A 248 14.37 -12.93 -13.42
C ARG A 248 15.08 -11.77 -12.69
N ASN A 249 14.56 -11.33 -11.55
CA ASN A 249 15.13 -10.28 -10.68
C ASN A 249 15.27 -8.90 -11.37
N GLY A 250 14.15 -8.27 -11.77
CA GLY A 250 14.13 -7.01 -12.52
C GLY A 250 13.64 -5.79 -11.71
N ASN A 251 14.26 -4.64 -11.94
CA ASN A 251 14.18 -3.39 -11.16
C ASN A 251 13.03 -2.43 -11.57
N PHE A 252 11.77 -2.89 -11.76
CA PHE A 252 10.66 -2.04 -12.22
C PHE A 252 9.48 -1.95 -11.20
N ASN A 253 9.07 -0.72 -10.85
CA ASN A 253 7.97 -0.43 -9.91
C ASN A 253 6.61 -0.45 -10.62
N THR A 254 5.99 -1.63 -10.76
CA THR A 254 4.53 -1.71 -10.59
C THR A 254 4.28 -1.76 -9.09
N GLU A 255 3.29 -1.04 -8.57
CA GLU A 255 2.94 -1.27 -7.17
C GLU A 255 2.48 -2.72 -7.06
N LEU A 256 3.08 -3.47 -6.13
CA LEU A 256 2.52 -4.77 -5.75
C LEU A 256 1.05 -4.55 -5.44
N SER A 257 0.20 -5.30 -6.13
CA SER A 257 -1.22 -5.30 -5.83
C SER A 257 -1.55 -6.57 -5.05
N SER A 258 -2.80 -6.68 -4.65
CA SER A 258 -3.32 -7.89 -4.02
C SER A 258 -4.57 -8.33 -4.75
N GLU A 259 -4.88 -9.61 -4.62
CA GLU A 259 -6.15 -10.16 -5.06
C GLU A 259 -7.35 -9.32 -4.57
N THR A 260 -7.29 -8.83 -3.32
CA THR A 260 -8.36 -8.01 -2.72
C THR A 260 -8.47 -6.61 -3.31
N GLU A 261 -7.39 -6.03 -3.83
CA GLU A 261 -7.45 -4.71 -4.46
C GLU A 261 -7.95 -4.81 -5.91
N MET A 262 -7.50 -5.86 -6.60
CA MET A 262 -7.83 -6.14 -7.99
C MET A 262 -9.32 -6.48 -8.16
N PHE A 263 -9.89 -7.28 -7.26
CA PHE A 263 -11.27 -7.77 -7.32
C PHE A 263 -12.21 -7.01 -6.38
#